data_AF-A0A3S1Q051-F1
#
_entry.id   AF-A0A3S1Q051-F1
#
_cell.length_a   1.000
_cell.length_b   1.000
_cell.length_c   1.000
_cell.angle_alpha   90.00
_cell.angle_beta   90.00
_cell.angle_gamma   90.00
#
_symmetry.space_group_name_H-M   'P 1'
#
loop_
_entity.id
_entity.type
_entity.pdbx_description
1 polymer ?
#
loop_
_entity_poly.entity_id
_entity_poly.type
_entity_poly.pdbx_seq_one_letter_code
_entity_poly.pdbx_strand_id
1 'polypeptide(L)'
;MTLRIDYRSQSFPGVYNVRRVGTLETTWDELLWAAITIGRPSTLHVFQHGPASFYEAIFRLSLVRIAVEQAWGGRLKRTDAFAALDPTEKGMVSYFLGMALCKLFASRLLHTPWLLHLDVFRPYLNPDLLGRSRPDLVGENNAGDWHAFESKGRSFQPSWDDKQKAKLQAQRLVSVKNIPCSLHIGSFAFFKADLLEFFWKDPEADVKEPIELPQPDEEWRYYYEPPLSVASLPEETDLASERESADVTVSIHPKIRHLLDQGLWLQAREAARGLRDELVAEGYQPDGLRVVAGETWARQFEKRG
;
A
#
# COMPACT_ATOMS: atom_id res chain seq x y z
N MET A 1 9.52 -14.42 -7.99
CA MET A 1 9.51 -15.54 -7.04
C MET A 1 8.29 -15.43 -6.13
N THR A 2 7.65 -16.55 -5.77
CA THR A 2 6.41 -16.55 -4.96
C THR A 2 6.71 -16.37 -3.47
N LEU A 3 6.07 -15.38 -2.87
CA LEU A 3 5.98 -15.13 -1.44
C LEU A 3 4.63 -15.60 -0.90
N ARG A 4 4.60 -15.95 0.39
CA ARG A 4 3.42 -16.48 1.07
C ARG A 4 3.23 -15.86 2.44
N ILE A 5 2.13 -15.13 2.63
CA ILE A 5 1.80 -14.47 3.91
C ILE A 5 0.52 -15.09 4.47
N ASP A 6 0.61 -15.67 5.67
CA ASP A 6 -0.57 -16.22 6.32
C ASP A 6 -1.44 -15.12 6.90
N TYR A 7 -2.76 -15.27 6.75
CA TYR A 7 -3.70 -14.27 7.20
C TYR A 7 -4.96 -14.83 7.84
N ARG A 8 -5.59 -13.99 8.66
CA ARG A 8 -6.90 -14.22 9.27
C ARG A 8 -7.80 -13.03 9.05
N SER A 9 -8.98 -13.30 8.50
CA SER A 9 -10.02 -12.31 8.21
C SER A 9 -11.23 -12.52 9.12
N GLN A 10 -11.86 -11.44 9.55
CA GLN A 10 -13.07 -11.49 10.36
C GLN A 10 -14.12 -10.51 9.85
N SER A 11 -15.38 -10.93 9.91
CA SER A 11 -16.56 -10.07 9.72
C SER A 11 -16.68 -9.37 8.36
N PHE A 12 -15.90 -9.79 7.35
CA PHE A 12 -16.06 -9.31 5.97
C PHE A 12 -17.38 -9.78 5.36
N PRO A 13 -18.11 -8.91 4.64
CA PRO A 13 -19.31 -9.28 3.91
C PRO A 13 -19.03 -10.35 2.84
N GLY A 14 -19.97 -11.27 2.64
CA GLY A 14 -19.81 -12.39 1.71
C GLY A 14 -19.52 -12.00 0.27
N VAL A 15 -19.98 -10.81 -0.17
CA VAL A 15 -19.74 -10.29 -1.54
C VAL A 15 -18.26 -10.13 -1.88
N TYR A 16 -17.39 -9.90 -0.89
CA TYR A 16 -15.94 -9.77 -1.11
C TYR A 16 -15.20 -11.12 -1.17
N ASN A 17 -15.88 -12.24 -0.87
CA ASN A 17 -15.30 -13.60 -0.92
C ASN A 17 -13.97 -13.76 -0.14
N VAL A 18 -13.74 -12.95 0.90
CA VAL A 18 -12.52 -12.98 1.71
C VAL A 18 -12.54 -14.19 2.64
N ARG A 19 -11.61 -15.13 2.44
CA ARG A 19 -11.48 -16.32 3.30
C ARG A 19 -11.15 -15.93 4.75
N ARG A 20 -11.76 -16.65 5.71
CA ARG A 20 -11.53 -16.44 7.16
C ARG A 20 -10.09 -16.73 7.58
N VAL A 21 -9.48 -17.76 7.01
CA VAL A 21 -8.07 -18.11 7.19
C VAL A 21 -7.53 -18.46 5.82
N GLY A 22 -6.33 -17.99 5.48
CA GLY A 22 -5.72 -18.30 4.21
C GLY A 22 -4.25 -17.92 4.15
N THR A 23 -3.69 -18.12 2.98
CA THR A 23 -2.34 -17.70 2.62
C THR A 23 -2.46 -16.83 1.37
N LEU A 24 -1.98 -15.60 1.46
CA LEU A 24 -1.86 -14.73 0.29
C LEU A 24 -0.59 -15.14 -0.46
N GLU A 25 -0.74 -15.61 -1.70
CA GLU A 25 0.37 -15.77 -2.63
C GLU A 25 0.60 -14.43 -3.35
N THR A 26 1.84 -13.95 -3.26
CA THR A 26 2.27 -12.63 -3.76
C THR A 26 3.71 -12.74 -4.26
N THR A 27 4.29 -11.62 -4.69
CA THR A 27 5.70 -11.50 -5.09
C THR A 27 6.40 -10.39 -4.31
N TRP A 28 7.74 -10.36 -4.37
CA TRP A 28 8.51 -9.20 -3.90
C TRP A 28 8.07 -7.94 -4.66
N ASP A 29 7.92 -8.01 -5.98
CA ASP A 29 7.45 -6.93 -6.84
C ASP A 29 6.18 -6.25 -6.30
N GLU A 30 5.16 -7.05 -5.95
CA GLU A 30 3.91 -6.53 -5.37
C GLU A 30 4.09 -5.93 -3.97
N LEU A 31 4.92 -6.54 -3.12
CA LEU A 31 5.19 -6.02 -1.78
C LEU A 31 5.97 -4.70 -1.84
N LEU A 32 6.99 -4.61 -2.69
CA LEU A 32 7.80 -3.40 -2.87
C LEU A 32 7.01 -2.30 -3.56
N TRP A 33 6.16 -2.64 -4.54
CA TRP A 33 5.18 -1.71 -5.09
C TRP A 33 4.29 -1.16 -3.96
N ALA A 34 3.71 -2.01 -3.12
CA ALA A 34 2.87 -1.55 -2.02
C ALA A 34 3.64 -0.64 -1.04
N ALA A 35 4.88 -0.97 -0.70
CA ALA A 35 5.73 -0.17 0.18
C ALA A 35 6.10 1.19 -0.40
N ILE A 36 6.48 1.25 -1.68
CA ILE A 36 6.81 2.50 -2.36
C ILE A 36 5.57 3.41 -2.41
N THR A 37 4.40 2.84 -2.65
CA THR A 37 3.22 3.60 -3.08
C THR A 37 2.14 3.79 -2.00
N ILE A 38 2.35 3.26 -0.80
CA ILE A 38 1.41 3.42 0.32
C ILE A 38 1.29 4.87 0.79
N GLY A 39 0.07 5.24 1.17
CA GLY A 39 -0.25 6.57 1.70
C GLY A 39 -0.33 7.64 0.63
N ARG A 40 -0.16 7.26 -0.64
CA ARG A 40 -0.12 8.14 -1.79
C ARG A 40 -1.32 7.88 -2.71
N PRO A 41 -1.87 8.92 -3.35
CA PRO A 41 -2.98 8.83 -4.31
C PRO A 41 -2.50 8.21 -5.63
N SER A 42 -1.19 8.16 -5.81
CA SER A 42 -0.50 7.96 -7.06
C SER A 42 0.97 7.65 -6.77
N THR A 43 1.66 7.09 -7.74
CA THR A 43 3.12 6.97 -7.65
C THR A 43 3.84 8.28 -7.92
N LEU A 44 3.19 9.25 -8.56
CA LEU A 44 3.67 10.63 -8.62
C LEU A 44 3.92 11.20 -7.20
N HIS A 45 3.00 11.12 -6.25
CA HIS A 45 3.27 11.72 -4.93
C HIS A 45 4.44 11.06 -4.17
N VAL A 46 4.78 9.81 -4.50
CA VAL A 46 6.00 9.18 -4.00
C VAL A 46 7.25 9.87 -4.54
N PHE A 47 7.18 10.34 -5.79
CA PHE A 47 8.32 10.86 -6.54
C PHE A 47 8.32 12.39 -6.80
N GLN A 48 7.39 13.13 -6.18
CA GLN A 48 7.13 14.57 -6.40
C GLN A 48 8.29 15.52 -6.06
N HIS A 49 9.30 15.07 -5.31
CA HIS A 49 10.40 15.91 -4.83
C HIS A 49 11.75 15.57 -5.47
N GLY A 50 11.74 14.99 -6.68
CA GLY A 50 12.96 14.69 -7.44
C GLY A 50 13.90 13.74 -6.67
N PRO A 51 15.20 14.07 -6.50
CA PRO A 51 16.14 13.22 -5.76
C PRO A 51 15.68 12.89 -4.32
N ALA A 52 15.02 13.83 -3.62
CA ALA A 52 14.52 13.57 -2.27
C ALA A 52 13.48 12.44 -2.23
N SER A 53 12.69 12.36 -3.28
CA SER A 53 11.67 11.35 -3.51
C SER A 53 12.24 9.99 -3.87
N PHE A 54 13.38 9.98 -4.58
CA PHE A 54 14.18 8.77 -4.76
C PHE A 54 14.72 8.27 -3.42
N TYR A 55 15.31 9.14 -2.60
CA TYR A 55 15.75 8.77 -1.25
C TYR A 55 14.60 8.30 -0.36
N GLU A 56 13.39 8.87 -0.49
CA GLU A 56 12.20 8.37 0.18
C GLU A 56 11.87 6.94 -0.25
N ALA A 57 11.93 6.63 -1.54
CA ALA A 57 11.71 5.27 -2.03
C ALA A 57 12.78 4.30 -1.53
N ILE A 58 14.06 4.68 -1.57
CA ILE A 58 15.15 3.88 -0.99
C ILE A 58 14.93 3.66 0.50
N PHE A 59 14.52 4.70 1.24
CA PHE A 59 14.18 4.60 2.66
C PHE A 59 13.03 3.61 2.89
N ARG A 60 11.91 3.73 2.15
CA ARG A 60 10.76 2.82 2.23
C ARG A 60 11.15 1.37 1.92
N LEU A 61 11.94 1.15 0.87
CA LEU A 61 12.46 -0.17 0.51
C LEU A 61 13.39 -0.71 1.61
N SER A 62 14.25 0.14 2.15
CA SER A 62 15.15 -0.19 3.25
C SER A 62 14.39 -0.59 4.50
N LEU A 63 13.26 0.06 4.82
CA LEU A 63 12.41 -0.34 5.93
C LEU A 63 11.86 -1.75 5.75
N VAL A 64 11.42 -2.12 4.54
CA VAL A 64 11.00 -3.51 4.25
C VAL A 64 12.18 -4.47 4.41
N ARG A 65 13.34 -4.12 3.83
CA ARG A 65 14.53 -4.96 3.80
C ARG A 65 15.15 -5.15 5.19
N ILE A 66 15.07 -4.14 6.05
CA ILE A 66 15.42 -4.23 7.47
C ILE A 66 14.41 -5.12 8.19
N ALA A 67 13.11 -4.98 7.92
CA ALA A 67 12.09 -5.70 8.66
C ALA A 67 12.05 -7.20 8.36
N VAL A 68 12.13 -7.60 7.09
CA VAL A 68 11.83 -8.97 6.64
C VAL A 68 12.80 -9.51 5.61
N GLU A 69 12.98 -10.83 5.65
CA GLU A 69 13.68 -11.61 4.62
C GLU A 69 12.91 -12.89 4.28
N GLN A 70 13.21 -13.47 3.12
CA GLN A 70 12.54 -14.67 2.65
C GLN A 70 13.07 -15.93 3.35
N ALA A 71 12.19 -16.62 4.07
CA ALA A 71 12.42 -17.94 4.64
C ALA A 71 12.06 -19.07 3.66
N TRP A 72 12.31 -20.31 4.09
CA TRP A 72 11.94 -21.50 3.32
C TRP A 72 10.43 -21.53 3.01
N GLY A 73 10.07 -22.03 1.83
CA GLY A 73 8.68 -22.09 1.37
C GLY A 73 8.06 -20.76 0.99
N GLY A 74 8.86 -19.70 0.80
CA GLY A 74 8.40 -18.37 0.39
C GLY A 74 7.78 -17.54 1.52
N ARG A 75 7.87 -18.01 2.77
CA ARG A 75 7.40 -17.24 3.94
C ARG A 75 8.32 -16.05 4.20
N LEU A 76 7.80 -15.00 4.81
CA LEU A 76 8.61 -13.88 5.28
C LEU A 76 8.89 -14.05 6.78
N LYS A 77 10.16 -13.94 7.16
CA LYS A 77 10.58 -13.92 8.57
C LYS A 77 11.21 -12.58 8.91
N ARG A 78 11.17 -12.20 10.20
CA ARG A 78 11.92 -11.03 10.66
C ARG A 78 13.43 -11.24 10.50
N THR A 79 14.16 -10.17 10.21
CA THR A 79 15.63 -10.22 10.18
C THR A 79 16.21 -10.06 11.60
N ASP A 80 17.48 -10.45 11.76
CA ASP A 80 18.22 -10.20 13.00
C ASP A 80 18.44 -8.68 13.22
N ALA A 81 18.60 -7.90 12.15
CA ALA A 81 18.73 -6.45 12.23
C ALA A 81 17.48 -5.81 12.86
N PHE A 82 16.29 -6.19 12.40
CA PHE A 82 15.03 -5.73 13.01
C PHE A 82 14.87 -6.22 14.45
N ALA A 83 15.31 -7.44 14.75
CA ALA A 83 15.26 -7.98 16.11
C ALA A 83 16.17 -7.19 17.08
N ALA A 84 17.27 -6.60 16.60
CA ALA A 84 18.24 -5.83 17.39
C ALA A 84 17.85 -4.36 17.63
N LEU A 85 16.93 -3.79 16.85
CA LEU A 85 16.47 -2.40 16.99
C LEU A 85 15.89 -2.09 18.38
N ASP A 86 16.00 -0.84 18.81
CA ASP A 86 15.35 -0.38 20.04
C ASP A 86 13.80 -0.40 19.88
N PRO A 87 13.01 -0.40 20.97
CA PRO A 87 11.56 -0.42 20.89
C PRO A 87 10.94 0.69 20.02
N THR A 88 11.55 1.88 19.98
CA THR A 88 11.07 3.04 19.23
C THR A 88 11.29 2.84 17.73
N GLU A 89 12.51 2.47 17.34
CA GLU A 89 12.85 2.08 15.96
C GLU A 89 11.98 0.93 15.45
N LYS A 90 11.80 -0.13 16.27
CA LYS A 90 10.88 -1.23 15.95
C LYS A 90 9.47 -0.73 15.70
N GLY A 91 8.99 0.23 16.51
CA GLY A 91 7.69 0.85 16.33
C GLY A 91 7.54 1.52 14.97
N MET A 92 8.54 2.31 14.56
CA MET A 92 8.54 3.00 13.26
C MET A 92 8.55 2.03 12.08
N VAL A 93 9.48 1.06 12.08
CA VAL A 93 9.60 0.06 11.02
C VAL A 93 8.34 -0.81 10.95
N SER A 94 7.81 -1.23 12.10
CA SER A 94 6.57 -2.02 12.15
C SER A 94 5.39 -1.23 11.58
N TYR A 95 5.21 0.03 12.01
CA TYR A 95 4.13 0.88 11.54
C TYR A 95 4.13 0.97 10.01
N PHE A 96 5.28 1.25 9.41
CA PHE A 96 5.43 1.29 7.96
C PHE A 96 5.10 -0.06 7.30
N LEU A 97 5.67 -1.16 7.79
CA LEU A 97 5.41 -2.50 7.26
C LEU A 97 3.91 -2.86 7.33
N GLY A 98 3.23 -2.48 8.42
CA GLY A 98 1.79 -2.69 8.57
C GLY A 98 0.97 -1.96 7.51
N MET A 99 1.32 -0.71 7.20
CA MET A 99 0.66 0.04 6.13
C MET A 99 0.92 -0.57 4.75
N ALA A 100 2.17 -0.94 4.46
CA ALA A 100 2.53 -1.58 3.19
C ALA A 100 1.77 -2.89 2.96
N LEU A 101 1.66 -3.74 4.00
CA LEU A 101 0.87 -4.97 3.93
C LEU A 101 -0.63 -4.71 3.82
N CYS A 102 -1.16 -3.71 4.53
CA CYS A 102 -2.56 -3.33 4.39
C CYS A 102 -2.89 -2.97 2.93
N LYS A 103 -2.03 -2.18 2.27
CA LYS A 103 -2.18 -1.88 0.85
C LYS A 103 -2.09 -3.12 -0.03
N LEU A 104 -1.12 -3.99 0.20
CA LEU A 104 -0.98 -5.23 -0.57
C LEU A 104 -2.26 -6.07 -0.48
N PHE A 105 -2.77 -6.30 0.73
CA PHE A 105 -3.99 -7.09 0.95
C PHE A 105 -5.23 -6.41 0.35
N ALA A 106 -5.38 -5.10 0.50
CA ALA A 106 -6.48 -4.34 -0.09
C ALA A 106 -6.46 -4.44 -1.63
N SER A 107 -5.30 -4.31 -2.25
CA SER A 107 -5.14 -4.47 -3.70
C SER A 107 -5.53 -5.87 -4.17
N ARG A 108 -5.01 -6.91 -3.50
CA ARG A 108 -5.16 -8.30 -3.96
C ARG A 108 -6.52 -8.91 -3.67
N LEU A 109 -7.12 -8.59 -2.54
CA LEU A 109 -8.33 -9.25 -2.06
C LEU A 109 -9.59 -8.36 -2.12
N LEU A 110 -9.44 -7.04 -2.15
CA LEU A 110 -10.57 -6.10 -2.23
C LEU A 110 -10.59 -5.31 -3.55
N HIS A 111 -9.60 -5.50 -4.42
CA HIS A 111 -9.44 -4.73 -5.65
C HIS A 111 -9.36 -3.21 -5.38
N THR A 112 -8.71 -2.84 -4.28
CA THR A 112 -8.45 -1.46 -3.86
C THR A 112 -6.95 -1.19 -3.97
N PRO A 113 -6.43 -0.91 -5.17
CA PRO A 113 -4.99 -0.77 -5.40
C PRO A 113 -4.39 0.50 -4.77
N TRP A 114 -5.22 1.46 -4.35
CA TRP A 114 -4.80 2.75 -3.82
C TRP A 114 -5.29 2.97 -2.41
N LEU A 115 -4.35 3.18 -1.49
CA LEU A 115 -4.62 3.61 -0.12
C LEU A 115 -3.90 4.95 0.13
N LEU A 116 -4.68 6.00 0.36
CA LEU A 116 -4.24 7.36 0.59
C LEU A 116 -4.14 7.64 2.09
N HIS A 117 -3.14 8.43 2.51
CA HIS A 117 -3.16 8.99 3.86
C HIS A 117 -4.31 9.99 4.00
N LEU A 118 -5.31 9.63 4.79
CA LEU A 118 -6.51 10.45 4.93
C LEU A 118 -6.16 11.88 5.38
N ASP A 119 -5.25 12.04 6.33
CA ASP A 119 -4.86 13.37 6.84
C ASP A 119 -4.18 14.25 5.79
N VAL A 120 -3.46 13.66 4.84
CA VAL A 120 -2.80 14.40 3.76
C VAL A 120 -3.81 14.80 2.69
N PHE A 121 -4.73 13.90 2.33
CA PHE A 121 -5.63 14.09 1.19
C PHE A 121 -7.02 14.59 1.57
N ARG A 122 -7.29 14.79 2.87
CA ARG A 122 -8.56 15.29 3.39
C ARG A 122 -9.09 16.54 2.66
N PRO A 123 -8.29 17.56 2.31
CA PRO A 123 -8.80 18.72 1.58
C PRO A 123 -9.40 18.38 0.20
N TYR A 124 -8.96 17.28 -0.43
CA TYR A 124 -9.40 16.84 -1.76
C TYR A 124 -10.53 15.81 -1.69
N LEU A 125 -10.54 14.99 -0.63
CA LEU A 125 -11.48 13.89 -0.47
C LEU A 125 -12.84 14.30 0.10
N ASN A 126 -12.95 15.50 0.69
CA ASN A 126 -14.12 15.97 1.43
C ASN A 126 -14.75 14.88 2.33
N PRO A 127 -13.99 14.31 3.31
CA PRO A 127 -14.45 13.17 4.10
C PRO A 127 -15.37 13.56 5.26
N ASP A 128 -16.41 12.76 5.49
CA ASP A 128 -17.28 12.86 6.67
C ASP A 128 -16.72 12.04 7.83
N LEU A 129 -16.42 12.71 8.94
CA LEU A 129 -15.75 12.12 10.10
C LEU A 129 -16.59 12.19 11.38
N LEU A 130 -16.67 11.07 12.10
CA LEU A 130 -17.30 10.98 13.42
C LEU A 130 -16.33 11.32 14.56
N GLY A 131 -16.30 12.59 14.96
CA GLY A 131 -15.48 13.06 16.08
C GLY A 131 -14.07 13.46 15.65
N ARG A 132 -13.12 13.43 16.59
CA ARG A 132 -11.76 13.97 16.37
C ARG A 132 -10.77 12.96 15.79
N SER A 133 -10.94 11.67 16.12
CA SER A 133 -10.11 10.58 15.60
C SER A 133 -10.54 10.18 14.20
N ARG A 134 -9.61 9.67 13.39
CA ARG A 134 -9.85 9.21 12.02
C ARG A 134 -8.95 8.02 11.67
N PRO A 135 -9.30 7.24 10.63
CA PRO A 135 -8.44 6.16 10.16
C PRO A 135 -7.14 6.68 9.53
N ASP A 136 -6.11 5.83 9.55
CA ASP A 136 -4.83 6.08 8.89
C ASP A 136 -4.97 6.29 7.36
N LEU A 137 -5.83 5.48 6.72
CA LEU A 137 -5.88 5.33 5.27
C LEU A 137 -7.32 5.25 4.73
N VAL A 138 -7.46 5.56 3.43
CA VAL A 138 -8.72 5.48 2.67
C VAL A 138 -8.43 5.04 1.23
N GLY A 139 -9.31 4.25 0.61
CA GLY A 139 -9.11 3.78 -0.76
C GLY A 139 -10.40 3.51 -1.51
N GLU A 140 -10.38 3.78 -2.82
CA GLU A 140 -11.46 3.47 -3.76
C GLU A 140 -11.15 2.13 -4.45
N ASN A 141 -12.10 1.20 -4.46
CA ASN A 141 -11.96 -0.05 -5.20
C ASN A 141 -12.21 0.17 -6.71
N ASN A 142 -11.98 -0.85 -7.52
CA ASN A 142 -12.18 -0.76 -8.97
C ASN A 142 -13.64 -0.58 -9.41
N ALA A 143 -14.61 -0.83 -8.52
CA ALA A 143 -16.03 -0.57 -8.75
C ALA A 143 -16.46 0.86 -8.36
N GLY A 144 -15.56 1.63 -7.73
CA GLY A 144 -15.85 2.98 -7.25
C GLY A 144 -16.27 3.06 -5.79
N ASP A 145 -16.28 1.94 -5.07
CA ASP A 145 -16.64 1.92 -3.65
C ASP A 145 -15.48 2.38 -2.77
N TRP A 146 -15.77 3.21 -1.78
CA TRP A 146 -14.77 3.70 -0.82
C TRP A 146 -14.66 2.79 0.39
N HIS A 147 -13.44 2.61 0.89
CA HIS A 147 -13.13 1.81 2.06
C HIS A 147 -12.20 2.59 3.00
N ALA A 148 -12.48 2.53 4.29
CA ALA A 148 -11.64 3.10 5.34
C ALA A 148 -10.70 2.04 5.92
N PHE A 149 -9.47 2.42 6.26
CA PHE A 149 -8.46 1.49 6.78
C PHE A 149 -7.68 2.11 7.95
N GLU A 150 -7.77 1.49 9.12
CA GLU A 150 -6.83 1.70 10.22
C GLU A 150 -5.78 0.58 10.17
N SER A 151 -4.49 0.93 10.12
CA SER A 151 -3.42 -0.07 9.98
C SER A 151 -2.37 0.05 11.07
N LYS A 152 -2.03 -1.08 11.67
CA LYS A 152 -1.03 -1.16 12.73
C LYS A 152 0.01 -2.23 12.42
N GLY A 153 1.27 -1.89 12.59
CA GLY A 153 2.32 -2.89 12.73
C GLY A 153 2.66 -3.17 14.19
N ARG A 154 3.00 -4.42 14.49
CA ARG A 154 3.43 -4.84 15.82
C ARG A 154 4.55 -5.86 15.73
N SER A 155 5.50 -5.82 16.66
CA SER A 155 6.53 -6.87 16.77
C SER A 155 5.96 -8.21 17.24
N PHE A 156 4.74 -8.21 17.82
CA PHE A 156 4.07 -9.38 18.38
C PHE A 156 2.57 -9.37 18.08
N GLN A 157 1.91 -10.51 18.30
CA GLN A 157 0.49 -10.67 18.05
C GLN A 157 -0.36 -9.64 18.83
N PRO A 158 -1.30 -8.93 18.16
CA PRO A 158 -2.14 -7.93 18.81
C PRO A 158 -3.17 -8.57 19.77
N SER A 159 -3.41 -7.88 20.88
CA SER A 159 -4.42 -8.25 21.87
C SER A 159 -5.85 -8.09 21.33
N TRP A 160 -6.85 -8.52 22.11
CA TRP A 160 -8.25 -8.28 21.75
C TRP A 160 -8.60 -6.79 21.81
N ASP A 161 -8.10 -6.07 22.82
CA ASP A 161 -8.32 -4.63 22.97
C ASP A 161 -7.70 -3.82 21.83
N ASP A 162 -6.51 -4.20 21.36
CA ASP A 162 -5.88 -3.58 20.18
C ASP A 162 -6.82 -3.65 18.97
N LYS A 163 -7.38 -4.84 18.73
CA LYS A 163 -8.29 -5.07 17.59
C LYS A 163 -9.58 -4.26 17.71
N GLN A 164 -10.13 -4.09 18.91
CA GLN A 164 -11.31 -3.26 19.12
C GLN A 164 -11.02 -1.78 18.90
N LYS A 165 -9.87 -1.28 19.37
CA LYS A 165 -9.46 0.11 19.16
C LYS A 165 -9.30 0.42 17.67
N ALA A 166 -8.62 -0.46 16.92
CA ALA A 166 -8.46 -0.28 15.48
C ALA A 166 -9.82 -0.28 14.75
N LYS A 167 -10.76 -1.16 15.15
CA LYS A 167 -12.16 -1.13 14.67
C LYS A 167 -12.79 0.25 14.88
N LEU A 168 -12.73 0.77 16.11
CA LEU A 168 -13.38 2.03 16.48
C LEU A 168 -12.78 3.24 15.78
N GLN A 169 -11.53 3.16 15.34
CA GLN A 169 -10.87 4.19 14.54
C GLN A 169 -11.23 4.09 13.05
N ALA A 170 -11.32 2.88 12.50
CA ALA A 170 -11.72 2.66 11.11
C ALA A 170 -13.15 3.15 10.82
N GLN A 171 -14.08 2.92 11.74
CA GLN A 171 -15.49 3.37 11.66
C GLN A 171 -15.69 4.89 11.76
N ARG A 172 -14.62 5.66 11.88
CA ARG A 172 -14.70 7.12 12.01
C ARG A 172 -14.93 7.81 10.68
N LEU A 173 -14.49 7.23 9.58
CA LEU A 173 -14.76 7.74 8.24
C LEU A 173 -16.08 7.14 7.76
N VAL A 174 -17.08 8.00 7.52
CA VAL A 174 -18.43 7.57 7.11
C VAL A 174 -18.58 7.60 5.60
N SER A 175 -18.14 8.69 4.97
CA SER A 175 -18.30 8.91 3.54
C SER A 175 -17.09 9.66 2.96
N VAL A 176 -16.86 9.49 1.67
CA VAL A 176 -15.88 10.23 0.87
C VAL A 176 -16.62 10.78 -0.34
N LYS A 177 -16.58 12.10 -0.55
CA LYS A 177 -17.30 12.76 -1.66
C LYS A 177 -18.80 12.40 -1.72
N ASN A 178 -19.46 12.26 -0.57
CA ASN A 178 -20.85 11.80 -0.37
C ASN A 178 -21.13 10.35 -0.71
N ILE A 179 -20.10 9.55 -1.00
CA ILE A 179 -20.25 8.13 -1.23
C ILE A 179 -19.94 7.42 0.10
N PRO A 180 -20.90 6.71 0.71
CA PRO A 180 -20.67 5.98 1.95
C PRO A 180 -19.54 4.96 1.79
N CYS A 181 -18.67 4.86 2.80
CA CYS A 181 -17.65 3.81 2.83
C CYS A 181 -18.31 2.43 3.01
N SER A 182 -18.03 1.51 2.10
CA SER A 182 -18.58 0.15 2.14
C SER A 182 -17.90 -0.75 3.18
N LEU A 183 -16.64 -0.46 3.52
CA LEU A 183 -15.84 -1.22 4.50
C LEU A 183 -15.08 -0.27 5.43
N HIS A 184 -14.87 -0.69 6.69
CA HIS A 184 -14.21 0.06 7.76
C HIS A 184 -13.13 -0.79 8.45
N ILE A 185 -12.05 -1.08 7.75
CA ILE A 185 -11.15 -2.18 8.10
C ILE A 185 -10.13 -1.77 9.17
N GLY A 186 -10.04 -2.56 10.24
CA GLY A 186 -8.91 -2.55 11.17
C GLY A 186 -7.93 -3.67 10.81
N SER A 187 -6.66 -3.35 10.58
CA SER A 187 -5.63 -4.29 10.12
C SER A 187 -4.36 -4.28 10.96
N PHE A 188 -3.69 -5.43 11.01
CA PHE A 188 -2.50 -5.70 11.81
C PHE A 188 -1.52 -6.57 11.05
N ALA A 189 -0.29 -6.08 10.89
CA ALA A 189 0.86 -6.92 10.55
C ALA A 189 1.67 -7.22 11.81
N PHE A 190 2.04 -8.49 12.02
CA PHE A 190 2.82 -8.87 13.20
C PHE A 190 3.67 -10.11 12.98
N PHE A 191 4.66 -10.30 13.85
CA PHE A 191 5.47 -11.51 13.86
C PHE A 191 4.95 -12.51 14.89
N LYS A 192 4.85 -13.78 14.47
CA LYS A 192 4.54 -14.92 15.34
C LYS A 192 5.57 -16.02 15.09
N ALA A 193 6.35 -16.35 16.12
CA ALA A 193 7.50 -17.24 15.99
C ALA A 193 8.38 -16.85 14.78
N ASP A 194 8.74 -15.57 14.71
CA ASP A 194 9.54 -14.93 13.65
C ASP A 194 8.87 -14.80 12.28
N LEU A 195 7.76 -15.49 12.02
CA LEU A 195 7.06 -15.42 10.75
C LEU A 195 6.08 -14.26 10.70
N LEU A 196 6.03 -13.56 9.57
CA LEU A 196 5.11 -12.46 9.32
C LEU A 196 3.70 -12.99 9.05
N GLU A 197 2.74 -12.55 9.86
CA GLU A 197 1.31 -12.83 9.73
C GLU A 197 0.52 -11.52 9.56
N PHE A 198 -0.65 -11.63 8.93
CA PHE A 198 -1.59 -10.53 8.75
C PHE A 198 -2.95 -10.84 9.37
N PHE A 199 -3.52 -9.88 10.09
CA PHE A 199 -4.89 -9.96 10.59
C PHE A 199 -5.65 -8.72 10.17
N TRP A 200 -6.88 -8.90 9.74
CA TRP A 200 -7.75 -7.78 9.40
C TRP A 200 -9.21 -8.12 9.66
N LYS A 201 -9.99 -7.09 9.91
CA LYS A 201 -11.41 -7.21 10.23
C LYS A 201 -12.16 -6.03 9.65
N ASP A 202 -13.25 -6.31 8.97
CA ASP A 202 -14.29 -5.33 8.67
C ASP A 202 -15.40 -5.44 9.72
N PRO A 203 -15.60 -4.45 10.60
CA PRO A 203 -16.61 -4.50 11.64
C PRO A 203 -17.99 -4.13 11.10
N GLU A 204 -19.03 -4.76 11.64
CA GLU A 204 -20.42 -4.30 11.45
C GLU A 204 -20.52 -2.81 11.78
N ALA A 205 -20.98 -2.02 10.81
CA ALA A 205 -21.16 -0.58 10.96
C ALA A 205 -22.27 -0.30 11.98
N ASP A 206 -22.00 0.59 12.94
CA ASP A 206 -23.08 1.22 13.71
C ASP A 206 -23.79 2.18 12.74
N VAL A 207 -25.04 1.88 12.40
CA VAL A 207 -25.86 2.68 11.49
C VAL A 207 -25.90 4.12 12.01
N LYS A 208 -25.17 5.02 11.36
CA LYS A 208 -25.28 6.47 11.54
C LYS A 208 -25.54 7.09 10.19
N GLU A 209 -26.51 8.00 10.16
CA GLU A 209 -27.01 8.61 8.94
C GLU A 209 -25.90 9.38 8.20
N PRO A 210 -25.69 9.12 6.90
CA PRO A 210 -24.80 9.91 6.06
C PRO A 210 -25.34 11.33 5.89
N ILE A 211 -24.47 12.33 5.88
CA ILE A 211 -24.80 13.74 5.55
C ILE A 211 -24.08 14.08 4.24
N GLU A 212 -24.74 14.75 3.29
CA GLU A 212 -24.17 15.12 1.99
C GLU A 212 -23.62 16.56 1.93
N LEU A 213 -22.43 16.77 1.33
CA LEU A 213 -21.80 18.07 1.00
C LEU A 213 -20.92 18.03 -0.29
N PRO A 214 -20.80 19.13 -1.08
CA PRO A 214 -20.39 19.12 -2.51
C PRO A 214 -18.89 18.89 -2.84
N GLN A 215 -18.59 18.62 -4.12
CA GLN A 215 -17.27 18.15 -4.65
C GLN A 215 -16.42 19.22 -5.36
N PRO A 216 -15.08 18.99 -5.46
CA PRO A 216 -14.29 19.47 -6.60
C PRO A 216 -13.33 18.43 -7.23
N ASP A 217 -13.12 18.57 -8.55
CA ASP A 217 -12.32 17.72 -9.43
C ASP A 217 -11.01 18.41 -9.87
N GLU A 218 -9.84 17.87 -9.51
CA GLU A 218 -8.53 18.19 -10.14
C GLU A 218 -7.37 17.21 -9.79
N GLU A 219 -7.67 16.07 -9.17
CA GLU A 219 -6.70 15.19 -8.48
C GLU A 219 -5.70 14.47 -9.40
N TRP A 220 -6.07 14.31 -10.67
CA TRP A 220 -5.31 13.51 -11.61
C TRP A 220 -4.07 14.22 -12.15
N ARG A 221 -4.03 15.57 -12.16
CA ARG A 221 -2.81 16.31 -12.54
C ARG A 221 -1.58 15.98 -11.72
N TYR A 222 -1.81 15.66 -10.45
CA TYR A 222 -0.78 15.24 -9.52
C TYR A 222 -0.54 13.71 -9.53
N TYR A 223 -0.98 12.99 -10.57
CA TYR A 223 -0.85 11.54 -10.67
C TYR A 223 0.25 11.01 -11.64
N TYR A 224 0.75 11.77 -12.62
CA TYR A 224 1.65 11.24 -13.67
C TYR A 224 2.97 12.00 -14.08
N GLU A 225 3.31 13.15 -13.49
CA GLU A 225 4.36 14.06 -13.99
C GLU A 225 5.79 13.57 -13.65
N PRO A 226 6.12 13.19 -12.40
CA PRO A 226 7.34 12.46 -12.05
C PRO A 226 7.66 11.05 -12.55
N PRO A 227 6.77 10.05 -12.73
CA PRO A 227 7.22 8.81 -13.35
C PRO A 227 7.57 9.05 -14.84
N LEU A 228 7.05 10.13 -15.45
CA LEU A 228 7.54 10.75 -16.68
C LEU A 228 9.03 11.11 -16.59
N SER A 229 9.41 11.82 -15.52
CA SER A 229 10.78 12.30 -15.33
C SER A 229 11.75 11.16 -15.02
N VAL A 230 11.36 10.19 -14.18
CA VAL A 230 12.19 9.02 -13.82
C VAL A 230 12.47 8.11 -15.01
N ALA A 231 11.45 7.78 -15.82
CA ALA A 231 11.64 6.98 -17.04
C ALA A 231 12.36 7.77 -18.15
N SER A 232 12.62 9.07 -17.94
CA SER A 232 13.37 9.95 -18.82
C SER A 232 14.69 10.45 -18.20
N LEU A 233 15.11 9.91 -17.04
CA LEU A 233 16.40 10.25 -16.42
C LEU A 233 17.56 9.64 -17.22
N PRO A 234 18.62 10.40 -17.52
CA PRO A 234 19.85 9.86 -18.12
C PRO A 234 20.56 8.89 -17.17
N GLU A 235 21.24 7.87 -17.72
CA GLU A 235 21.93 6.82 -16.96
C GLU A 235 23.14 7.31 -16.13
N GLU A 236 23.63 8.53 -16.35
CA GLU A 236 24.89 9.07 -15.76
C GLU A 236 24.68 10.01 -14.55
N THR A 237 23.94 9.61 -13.52
CA THR A 237 23.78 10.42 -12.29
C THR A 237 24.16 9.63 -11.02
N ASP A 238 24.59 10.29 -9.94
CA ASP A 238 24.90 9.68 -8.62
C ASP A 238 23.74 8.84 -8.03
N LEU A 239 22.52 9.00 -8.56
CA LEU A 239 21.35 8.21 -8.19
C LEU A 239 21.37 6.79 -8.79
N ALA A 240 22.22 6.53 -9.78
CA ALA A 240 22.37 5.23 -10.43
C ALA A 240 22.96 4.18 -9.46
N SER A 241 23.97 4.55 -8.67
CA SER A 241 24.61 3.62 -7.70
C SER A 241 23.69 3.25 -6.53
N GLU A 242 22.87 4.18 -6.08
CA GLU A 242 21.84 3.92 -5.06
C GLU A 242 20.71 3.03 -5.61
N ARG A 243 20.34 3.21 -6.87
CA ARG A 243 19.34 2.36 -7.55
C ARG A 243 19.87 0.94 -7.75
N GLU A 244 21.14 0.81 -8.12
CA GLU A 244 21.85 -0.47 -8.20
C GLU A 244 21.90 -1.16 -6.84
N SER A 245 22.14 -0.39 -5.77
CA SER A 245 22.15 -0.90 -4.38
C SER A 245 20.77 -1.36 -3.89
N ALA A 246 19.69 -0.69 -4.31
CA ALA A 246 18.32 -1.11 -4.00
C ALA A 246 17.84 -2.31 -4.82
N ASP A 247 18.51 -2.62 -5.94
CA ASP A 247 18.23 -3.77 -6.79
C ASP A 247 16.74 -3.84 -7.20
N VAL A 248 16.18 -2.72 -7.68
CA VAL A 248 14.79 -2.58 -8.13
C VAL A 248 14.71 -1.74 -9.42
N THR A 249 13.86 -2.14 -10.35
CA THR A 249 13.51 -1.36 -11.57
C THR A 249 12.05 -0.92 -11.54
N VAL A 250 11.77 0.33 -11.92
CA VAL A 250 10.41 0.90 -12.01
C VAL A 250 10.16 1.42 -13.43
N SER A 251 9.01 1.09 -14.03
CA SER A 251 8.61 1.53 -15.37
C SER A 251 7.10 1.80 -15.47
N ILE A 252 6.67 2.56 -16.48
CA ILE A 252 5.26 2.84 -16.80
C ILE A 252 4.92 2.28 -18.18
N HIS A 253 3.71 1.77 -18.33
CA HIS A 253 3.17 1.31 -19.59
C HIS A 253 3.07 2.45 -20.64
N PRO A 254 3.47 2.24 -21.92
CA PRO A 254 3.54 3.31 -22.92
C PRO A 254 2.23 4.03 -23.22
N LYS A 255 1.09 3.31 -23.27
CA LYS A 255 -0.23 3.93 -23.52
C LYS A 255 -0.65 4.87 -22.40
N ILE A 256 -0.25 4.53 -21.17
CA ILE A 256 -0.48 5.38 -20.01
C ILE A 256 0.49 6.55 -20.12
N ARG A 257 1.81 6.27 -20.21
CA ARG A 257 2.90 7.24 -20.38
C ARG A 257 2.59 8.38 -21.37
N HIS A 258 2.07 8.06 -22.55
CA HIS A 258 1.74 9.05 -23.58
C HIS A 258 0.74 10.12 -23.13
N LEU A 259 -0.31 9.73 -22.42
CA LEU A 259 -1.33 10.65 -21.92
C LEU A 259 -0.78 11.54 -20.78
N LEU A 260 0.24 11.03 -20.10
CA LEU A 260 0.91 11.70 -18.98
C LEU A 260 1.78 12.82 -19.49
N ASP A 261 2.54 12.51 -20.55
CA ASP A 261 3.40 13.46 -21.25
C ASP A 261 2.59 14.66 -21.76
N GLN A 262 1.29 14.45 -22.06
CA GLN A 262 0.37 15.49 -22.55
C GLN A 262 -0.41 16.21 -21.43
N GLY A 263 -0.25 15.80 -20.18
CA GLY A 263 -1.04 16.32 -19.07
C GLY A 263 -2.54 15.98 -19.16
N LEU A 264 -2.90 14.86 -19.78
CA LEU A 264 -4.28 14.38 -19.93
C LEU A 264 -4.61 13.37 -18.84
N TRP A 265 -4.68 13.87 -17.62
CA TRP A 265 -4.60 13.01 -16.46
C TRP A 265 -5.86 12.18 -16.22
N LEU A 266 -7.03 12.80 -16.19
CA LEU A 266 -8.29 12.07 -16.02
C LEU A 266 -8.46 10.97 -17.08
N GLN A 267 -8.07 11.27 -18.33
CA GLN A 267 -8.12 10.32 -19.43
C GLN A 267 -7.17 9.16 -19.23
N ALA A 268 -6.02 9.39 -18.60
CA ALA A 268 -5.10 8.34 -18.27
C ALA A 268 -5.60 7.48 -17.09
N ARG A 269 -6.46 7.99 -16.18
CA ARG A 269 -7.23 7.15 -15.24
C ARG A 269 -8.09 6.18 -15.98
N GLU A 270 -8.88 6.75 -16.87
CA GLU A 270 -9.90 6.04 -17.59
C GLU A 270 -9.24 5.01 -18.50
N ALA A 271 -8.08 5.34 -19.07
CA ALA A 271 -7.23 4.41 -19.79
C ALA A 271 -6.69 3.30 -18.88
N ALA A 272 -6.13 3.60 -17.70
CA ALA A 272 -5.63 2.56 -16.80
C ALA A 272 -6.77 1.62 -16.31
N ARG A 273 -7.94 2.19 -16.00
CA ARG A 273 -9.15 1.43 -15.65
C ARG A 273 -9.65 0.57 -16.82
N GLY A 274 -9.70 1.14 -18.02
CA GLY A 274 -10.22 0.47 -19.22
C GLY A 274 -9.25 -0.57 -19.82
N LEU A 275 -7.95 -0.37 -19.66
CA LEU A 275 -6.89 -1.27 -20.15
C LEU A 275 -6.40 -2.24 -19.08
N ARG A 276 -7.07 -2.32 -17.92
CA ARG A 276 -6.62 -3.08 -16.75
C ARG A 276 -6.17 -4.51 -17.09
N ASP A 277 -6.98 -5.25 -17.83
CA ASP A 277 -6.69 -6.65 -18.14
C ASP A 277 -5.48 -6.79 -19.09
N GLU A 278 -5.32 -5.84 -20.02
CA GLU A 278 -4.14 -5.74 -20.89
C GLU A 278 -2.88 -5.42 -20.07
N LEU A 279 -2.94 -4.41 -19.20
CA LEU A 279 -1.83 -4.02 -18.33
C LEU A 279 -1.34 -5.20 -17.48
N VAL A 280 -2.27 -5.91 -16.85
CA VAL A 280 -1.95 -7.10 -16.04
C VAL A 280 -1.34 -8.22 -16.89
N ALA A 281 -1.87 -8.46 -18.10
CA ALA A 281 -1.33 -9.46 -19.02
C ALA A 281 0.12 -9.14 -19.47
N GLU A 282 0.46 -7.86 -19.56
CA GLU A 282 1.81 -7.39 -19.90
C GLU A 282 2.76 -7.31 -18.69
N GLY A 283 2.29 -7.67 -17.50
CA GLY A 283 3.09 -7.67 -16.27
C GLY A 283 3.20 -6.30 -15.60
N TYR A 284 2.30 -5.37 -15.94
CA TYR A 284 2.08 -4.14 -15.20
C TYR A 284 0.99 -4.35 -14.14
N GLN A 285 1.03 -3.52 -13.11
CA GLN A 285 -0.05 -3.37 -12.16
C GLN A 285 -1.25 -2.70 -12.84
N PRO A 286 -2.47 -2.81 -12.28
CA PRO A 286 -3.70 -2.21 -12.85
C PRO A 286 -3.64 -0.69 -13.08
N ASP A 287 -2.63 -0.03 -12.54
CA ASP A 287 -2.36 1.39 -12.69
C ASP A 287 -1.37 1.72 -13.82
N GLY A 288 -0.86 0.70 -14.51
CA GLY A 288 0.11 0.84 -15.60
C GLY A 288 1.56 0.92 -15.12
N LEU A 289 1.87 0.60 -13.87
CA LEU A 289 3.24 0.58 -13.36
C LEU A 289 3.80 -0.83 -13.24
N ARG A 290 5.10 -0.93 -13.40
CA ARG A 290 5.81 -2.18 -13.20
C ARG A 290 7.02 -1.93 -12.34
N VAL A 291 7.02 -2.56 -11.18
CA VAL A 291 8.15 -2.63 -10.25
C VAL A 291 8.70 -4.04 -10.33
N VAL A 292 10.00 -4.20 -10.55
CA VAL A 292 10.68 -5.49 -10.66
C VAL A 292 11.80 -5.52 -9.64
N ALA A 293 11.73 -6.44 -8.69
CA ALA A 293 12.81 -6.73 -7.76
C ALA A 293 13.91 -7.54 -8.46
N GLY A 294 15.17 -7.20 -8.21
CA GLY A 294 16.31 -8.00 -8.63
C GLY A 294 16.60 -9.18 -7.71
N GLU A 295 17.68 -9.90 -8.00
CA GLU A 295 17.96 -11.20 -7.38
C GLU A 295 18.29 -11.12 -5.88
N THR A 296 18.78 -10.00 -5.39
CA THR A 296 19.20 -9.86 -3.99
C THR A 296 18.03 -10.00 -3.02
N TRP A 297 16.83 -9.62 -3.45
CA TRP A 297 15.60 -9.71 -2.65
C TRP A 297 15.21 -11.15 -2.30
N ALA A 298 15.56 -12.10 -3.15
CA ALA A 298 15.31 -13.53 -2.95
C ALA A 298 16.33 -14.23 -2.04
N ARG A 299 17.46 -13.59 -1.76
CA ARG A 299 18.55 -14.16 -0.97
C ARG A 299 18.39 -13.77 0.51
N GLN A 300 18.58 -14.73 1.40
CA GLN A 300 18.71 -14.44 2.84
C GLN A 300 19.98 -13.66 3.12
N PHE A 301 19.98 -12.89 4.20
CA PHE A 301 21.21 -12.27 4.67
C PHE A 301 22.18 -13.34 5.17
N GLU A 302 23.46 -13.17 4.87
CA GLU A 302 24.51 -14.01 5.47
C GLU A 302 24.51 -13.81 6.98
N LYS A 303 24.44 -14.90 7.73
CA LYS A 303 24.65 -14.84 9.18
C LYS A 303 26.11 -14.50 9.43
N ARG A 304 26.38 -13.30 9.93
CA ARG A 304 27.68 -13.01 10.54
C ARG A 304 27.76 -13.84 11.83
N GLY A 305 28.70 -14.79 11.83
CA GLY A 305 29.02 -15.62 13.01
C GLY A 305 29.61 -14.80 14.14
#